data_AF-A0A5D2Z4V2-F1
#
_entry.id   AF-A0A5D2Z4V2-F1
#
_cell.length_a   1.000
_cell.length_b   1.000
_cell.length_c   1.000
_cell.angle_alpha   90.00
_cell.angle_beta   90.00
_cell.angle_gamma   90.00
#
_symmetry.space_group_name_H-M   'P 1'
#
loop_
_entity.id
_entity.type
_entity.pdbx_description
1 polymer ?
#
loop_
_entity_poly.entity_id
_entity_poly.type
_entity_poly.pdbx_seq_one_letter_code
_entity_poly.pdbx_strand_id
1 'polypeptide(L)'
;MDIPLRTNFNGSKYPCFSFYIKGELSLQHYFHPSKTSAINMIIPIFFILSFLVSSTNAADFCVGDLNGPVGPAGYSCKKTVTVNDFVYSGLAATGNTSNLIKAAVTPAFSAQFPGVNGLGISIARLDLAVGGVIPMHTHPGASELILVMHGTLLAGFMSSDSKSVYSKTLNEGDIMVFPRGLLHFQINAGKTQSVAFVSFNSADPGIQIFHLSMFANDLPTGVIAKTTFLDTAQIKKLKGVLGGTG
;
A
#
# COMPACT_ATOMS: atom_id res chain seq x y z
N MET A 1 -3.58 -42.80 -46.49
CA MET A 1 -4.89 -42.84 -45.82
C MET A 1 -5.17 -41.43 -45.35
N ASP A 2 -5.98 -40.70 -46.11
CA ASP A 2 -6.32 -39.30 -45.85
C ASP A 2 -7.29 -39.18 -44.67
N ILE A 3 -6.91 -38.38 -43.67
CA ILE A 3 -7.76 -38.03 -42.54
C ILE A 3 -8.44 -36.69 -42.89
N PRO A 4 -9.78 -36.60 -42.98
CA PRO A 4 -10.43 -35.34 -43.29
C PRO A 4 -10.28 -34.33 -42.14
N LEU A 5 -9.79 -33.13 -42.44
CA LEU A 5 -9.68 -32.00 -41.52
C LEU A 5 -10.88 -31.07 -41.69
N ARG A 6 -11.58 -30.72 -40.60
CA ARG A 6 -12.56 -29.62 -40.59
C ARG A 6 -11.95 -28.33 -40.03
N THR A 7 -12.41 -27.20 -40.55
CA THR A 7 -12.01 -25.84 -40.12
C THR A 7 -13.08 -25.22 -39.23
N ASN A 8 -12.68 -24.61 -38.12
CA ASN A 8 -13.57 -23.76 -37.31
C ASN A 8 -13.58 -22.31 -37.83
N PHE A 9 -14.51 -21.50 -37.34
CA PHE A 9 -14.75 -20.10 -37.75
C PHE A 9 -13.55 -19.14 -37.66
N ASN A 10 -12.41 -19.55 -37.07
CA ASN A 10 -11.13 -18.81 -37.04
C ASN A 10 -9.96 -19.53 -37.75
N GLY A 11 -10.21 -20.50 -38.63
CA GLY A 11 -9.22 -21.00 -39.60
C GLY A 11 -8.15 -21.98 -39.10
N SER A 12 -8.18 -22.42 -37.84
CA SER A 12 -7.23 -23.41 -37.31
C SER A 12 -7.71 -24.85 -37.57
N LYS A 13 -6.82 -25.76 -38.04
CA LYS A 13 -7.12 -27.19 -38.30
C LYS A 13 -6.63 -28.09 -37.15
N TYR A 14 -7.47 -29.03 -36.69
CA TYR A 14 -7.11 -30.02 -35.66
C TYR A 14 -7.62 -31.43 -36.05
N PRO A 15 -6.97 -32.51 -35.61
CA PRO A 15 -7.41 -33.88 -35.86
C PRO A 15 -8.64 -34.24 -35.01
N CYS A 16 -9.66 -34.85 -35.62
CA CYS A 16 -10.90 -35.26 -34.96
C CYS A 16 -10.88 -36.78 -34.71
N PHE A 17 -10.90 -37.19 -33.44
CA PHE A 17 -11.07 -38.60 -33.07
C PHE A 17 -12.56 -38.90 -32.90
N SER A 18 -13.09 -39.84 -33.67
CA SER A 18 -14.46 -40.32 -33.54
C SER A 18 -14.48 -41.59 -32.70
N PHE A 19 -15.07 -41.54 -31.51
CA PHE A 19 -15.37 -42.73 -30.71
C PHE A 19 -16.85 -43.08 -30.88
N TYR A 20 -17.11 -44.30 -31.38
CA TYR A 20 -18.44 -44.89 -31.42
C TYR A 20 -18.77 -45.51 -30.05
N ILE A 21 -19.87 -45.09 -29.42
CA ILE A 21 -20.52 -45.81 -28.31
C ILE A 21 -22.01 -45.95 -28.67
N LYS A 22 -22.48 -47.20 -28.74
CA LYS A 22 -23.89 -47.61 -28.84
C LYS A 22 -24.60 -47.36 -27.50
N GLY A 23 -25.85 -46.90 -27.51
CA GLY A 23 -26.75 -47.09 -26.35
C GLY A 23 -27.91 -46.11 -26.22
N GLU A 24 -29.10 -46.61 -26.55
CA GLU A 24 -30.44 -46.40 -25.96
C GLU A 24 -31.06 -45.01 -25.72
N LEU A 25 -32.31 -44.90 -26.19
CA LEU A 25 -33.27 -43.82 -26.00
C LEU A 25 -33.79 -43.75 -24.55
N SER A 26 -33.83 -42.54 -23.99
CA SER A 26 -34.76 -42.17 -22.92
C SER A 26 -35.24 -40.74 -23.15
N LEU A 27 -36.55 -40.59 -23.35
CA LEU A 27 -37.24 -39.30 -23.45
C LEU A 27 -37.41 -38.72 -22.04
N GLN A 28 -36.59 -37.73 -21.67
CA GLN A 28 -36.92 -36.78 -20.62
C GLN A 28 -37.16 -35.41 -21.23
N HIS A 29 -38.38 -34.89 -21.05
CA HIS A 29 -38.71 -33.50 -21.33
C HIS A 29 -37.87 -32.58 -20.44
N TYR A 30 -36.81 -32.00 -21.02
CA TYR A 30 -36.11 -30.88 -20.44
C TYR A 30 -36.96 -29.61 -20.61
N PHE A 31 -37.54 -29.15 -19.51
CA PHE A 31 -38.00 -27.77 -19.40
C PHE A 31 -36.79 -26.85 -19.56
N HIS A 32 -36.77 -26.05 -20.64
CA HIS A 32 -35.77 -25.02 -20.87
C HIS A 32 -36.16 -23.77 -20.07
N PRO A 33 -35.43 -23.36 -19.01
CA PRO A 33 -35.65 -22.04 -18.43
C PRO A 33 -35.15 -21.00 -19.43
N SER A 34 -35.99 -20.00 -19.71
CA SER A 34 -35.64 -18.91 -20.63
C SER A 34 -34.46 -18.10 -20.06
N LYS A 35 -33.39 -17.95 -20.85
CA LYS A 35 -32.18 -17.17 -20.47
C LYS A 35 -32.46 -15.69 -20.19
N THR A 36 -33.65 -15.20 -20.55
CA THR A 36 -34.08 -13.81 -20.34
C THR A 36 -34.46 -13.49 -18.89
N SER A 37 -34.82 -14.49 -18.07
CA SER A 37 -35.24 -14.23 -16.68
C SER A 37 -34.07 -13.93 -15.74
N ALA A 38 -32.92 -14.60 -15.92
CA ALA A 38 -31.74 -14.41 -15.07
C ALA A 38 -31.07 -13.04 -15.26
N ILE A 39 -31.06 -12.49 -16.49
CA ILE A 39 -30.44 -11.19 -16.80
C ILE A 39 -31.24 -10.04 -16.16
N ASN A 40 -32.57 -10.13 -16.14
CA ASN A 40 -33.44 -9.13 -15.52
C ASN A 40 -33.38 -9.14 -13.98
N MET A 41 -32.89 -10.23 -13.36
CA MET A 41 -32.73 -10.33 -11.90
C MET A 41 -31.34 -9.85 -11.43
N ILE A 42 -30.31 -9.87 -12.29
CA ILE A 42 -28.94 -9.43 -11.96
C ILE A 42 -28.83 -7.89 -11.91
N ILE A 43 -29.57 -7.19 -12.76
CA ILE A 43 -29.55 -5.71 -12.84
C ILE A 43 -30.01 -5.03 -11.53
N PRO A 44 -31.15 -5.42 -10.90
CA PRO A 44 -31.55 -4.82 -9.63
C PRO A 44 -30.63 -5.20 -8.47
N ILE A 45 -29.99 -6.38 -8.50
CA ILE A 45 -29.00 -6.78 -7.49
C ILE A 45 -27.74 -5.91 -7.57
N PHE A 46 -27.26 -5.59 -8.77
CA PHE A 46 -26.15 -4.64 -8.96
C PHE A 46 -26.52 -3.22 -8.50
N PHE A 47 -27.75 -2.76 -8.75
CA PHE A 47 -28.24 -1.45 -8.30
C PHE A 47 -28.38 -1.37 -6.77
N ILE A 48 -28.88 -2.43 -6.12
CA ILE A 48 -29.00 -2.51 -4.66
C ILE A 48 -27.62 -2.60 -3.99
N LEU A 49 -26.67 -3.34 -4.57
CA LEU A 49 -25.30 -3.41 -4.06
C LEU A 49 -24.57 -2.06 -4.19
N SER A 50 -24.86 -1.29 -5.24
CA SER A 50 -24.34 0.08 -5.44
C SER A 50 -24.89 1.07 -4.40
N PHE A 51 -26.14 0.90 -3.99
CA PHE A 51 -26.77 1.74 -2.95
C PHE A 51 -26.24 1.44 -1.54
N LEU A 52 -25.83 0.20 -1.26
CA LEU A 52 -25.27 -0.20 0.05
C LEU A 52 -23.85 0.34 0.31
N VAL A 53 -23.12 0.79 -0.73
CA VAL A 53 -21.78 1.38 -0.56
C VAL A 53 -21.84 2.85 -0.16
N SER A 54 -23.03 3.44 -0.02
CA SER A 54 -23.21 4.88 0.18
C SER A 54 -24.10 5.20 1.38
N SER A 55 -23.85 4.57 2.52
CA SER A 55 -24.30 5.10 3.82
C SER A 55 -23.10 5.71 4.55
N THR A 56 -22.49 6.73 3.95
CA THR A 56 -21.63 7.62 4.72
C THR A 56 -22.54 8.37 5.68
N ASN A 57 -22.47 8.05 6.97
CA ASN A 57 -22.91 8.99 8.00
C ASN A 57 -21.99 10.21 7.85
N ALA A 58 -22.42 11.21 7.09
CA ALA A 58 -21.66 12.43 6.87
C ALA A 58 -21.71 13.29 8.14
N ALA A 59 -21.05 12.84 9.19
CA ALA A 59 -20.62 13.72 10.26
C ALA A 59 -19.48 14.58 9.72
N ASP A 60 -19.49 15.88 10.01
CA ASP A 60 -18.44 16.81 9.56
C ASP A 60 -17.04 16.35 10.00
N PHE A 61 -16.96 15.73 11.19
CA PHE A 61 -15.73 15.18 11.75
C PHE A 61 -16.01 14.01 12.71
N CYS A 62 -14.97 13.21 12.95
CA CYS A 62 -14.95 12.17 13.97
C CYS A 62 -13.59 12.20 14.68
N VAL A 63 -13.39 13.14 15.61
CA VAL A 63 -12.14 13.18 16.40
C VAL A 63 -11.97 11.84 17.12
N GLY A 64 -10.86 11.15 16.89
CA GLY A 64 -10.62 9.81 17.43
C GLY A 64 -10.56 9.78 18.96
N ASP A 65 -11.28 8.86 19.57
CA ASP A 65 -11.15 8.51 20.98
C ASP A 65 -10.02 7.49 21.15
N LEU A 66 -8.86 7.99 21.59
CA LEU A 66 -7.67 7.16 21.80
C LEU A 66 -7.81 6.16 22.95
N ASN A 67 -8.83 6.29 23.81
CA ASN A 67 -9.10 5.33 24.88
C ASN A 67 -10.08 4.22 24.44
N GLY A 68 -10.71 4.39 23.27
CA GLY A 68 -11.66 3.44 22.72
C GLY A 68 -10.99 2.33 21.90
N PRO A 69 -11.77 1.32 21.48
CA PRO A 69 -11.28 0.30 20.57
C PRO A 69 -10.96 0.91 19.19
N VAL A 70 -9.85 0.46 18.60
CA VAL A 70 -9.43 0.78 17.23
C VAL A 70 -9.89 -0.32 16.29
N GLY A 71 -10.53 0.05 15.19
CA GLY A 71 -10.97 -0.87 14.15
C GLY A 71 -10.32 -0.59 12.79
N PRO A 72 -10.65 -1.38 11.75
CA PRO A 72 -10.15 -1.19 10.40
C PRO A 72 -10.49 0.19 9.78
N ALA A 73 -11.52 0.86 10.31
CA ALA A 73 -11.93 2.20 9.91
C ALA A 73 -11.27 3.32 10.72
N GLY A 74 -10.37 2.99 11.66
CA GLY A 74 -9.73 3.94 12.58
C GLY A 74 -10.35 3.91 13.99
N TYR A 75 -10.34 5.05 14.66
CA TYR A 75 -10.82 5.20 16.03
C TYR A 75 -12.33 5.48 16.08
N SER A 76 -12.97 5.05 17.16
CA SER A 76 -14.31 5.53 17.53
C SER A 76 -14.30 7.04 17.80
N CYS A 77 -15.41 7.76 17.61
CA CYS A 77 -15.44 9.21 17.80
C CYS A 77 -15.56 9.61 19.28
N LYS A 78 -14.87 10.68 19.69
CA LYS A 78 -15.09 11.36 20.98
C LYS A 78 -16.51 11.93 21.04
N LYS A 79 -17.11 11.93 22.24
CA LYS A 79 -18.45 12.51 22.49
C LYS A 79 -18.44 14.05 22.54
N THR A 80 -17.36 14.63 23.05
CA THR A 80 -17.19 16.08 23.21
C THR A 80 -15.85 16.48 22.64
N VAL A 81 -15.84 17.56 21.85
CA VAL A 81 -14.66 18.09 21.17
C VAL A 81 -14.50 19.58 21.44
N THR A 82 -13.28 20.07 21.28
CA THR A 82 -12.88 21.48 21.43
C THR A 82 -11.97 21.88 20.27
N VAL A 83 -11.69 23.18 20.11
CA VAL A 83 -10.75 23.67 19.08
C VAL A 83 -9.38 23.00 19.16
N ASN A 84 -8.94 22.62 20.37
CA ASN A 84 -7.65 21.97 20.58
C ASN A 84 -7.59 20.56 19.96
N ASP A 85 -8.73 19.92 19.72
CA ASP A 85 -8.76 18.62 19.03
C ASP A 85 -8.48 18.73 17.52
N PHE A 86 -8.52 19.95 16.97
CA PHE A 86 -8.31 20.25 15.55
C PHE A 86 -6.98 20.95 15.25
N VAL A 87 -6.12 21.11 16.26
CA VAL A 87 -4.81 21.76 16.13
C VAL A 87 -3.72 20.83 16.66
N TYR A 88 -2.65 20.66 15.88
CA TYR A 88 -1.50 19.86 16.29
C TYR A 88 -0.20 20.67 16.16
N SER A 89 0.46 20.91 17.29
CA SER A 89 1.72 21.68 17.34
C SER A 89 2.97 20.80 17.40
N GLY A 90 2.81 19.46 17.39
CA GLY A 90 3.92 18.52 17.60
C GLY A 90 5.00 18.55 16.51
N LEU A 91 4.70 19.09 15.33
CA LEU A 91 5.65 19.20 14.22
C LEU A 91 6.61 20.40 14.32
N ALA A 92 6.37 21.31 15.28
CA ALA A 92 7.25 22.47 15.48
C ALA A 92 8.65 22.07 15.98
N ALA A 93 8.73 20.99 16.76
CA ALA A 93 9.99 20.50 17.32
C ALA A 93 10.83 19.77 16.25
N THR A 94 12.15 19.97 16.33
CA THR A 94 13.12 19.23 15.51
C THR A 94 13.33 17.84 16.11
N GLY A 95 13.28 16.81 15.27
CA GLY A 95 13.51 15.43 15.70
C GLY A 95 14.99 15.12 16.00
N ASN A 96 15.23 14.12 16.85
CA ASN A 96 16.59 13.70 17.21
C ASN A 96 17.23 12.84 16.11
N THR A 97 18.24 13.38 15.42
CA THR A 97 19.00 12.69 14.37
C THR A 97 20.28 12.00 14.86
N SER A 98 20.52 11.92 16.17
CA SER A 98 21.69 11.23 16.74
C SER A 98 21.44 9.72 16.87
N ASN A 99 21.17 9.07 15.74
CA ASN A 99 20.82 7.65 15.66
C ASN A 99 21.41 6.99 14.40
N LEU A 100 21.23 5.67 14.25
CA LEU A 100 21.84 4.87 13.17
C LEU A 100 21.52 5.39 11.76
N ILE A 101 20.28 5.84 11.52
CA ILE A 101 19.84 6.33 10.21
C ILE A 101 20.05 7.84 10.06
N LYS A 102 20.54 8.52 11.11
CA LYS A 102 20.76 9.97 11.16
C LYS A 102 19.54 10.81 10.75
N ALA A 103 18.36 10.31 11.05
CA ALA A 103 17.10 10.91 10.66
C ALA A 103 16.04 10.74 11.76
N ALA A 104 15.03 11.59 11.74
CA ALA A 104 13.86 11.50 12.60
C ALA A 104 12.59 11.71 11.78
N VAL A 105 11.56 10.92 12.08
CA VAL A 105 10.21 11.04 11.52
C VAL A 105 9.27 11.39 12.67
N THR A 106 8.58 12.52 12.58
CA THR A 106 7.61 12.97 13.57
C THR A 106 6.21 12.93 12.94
N PRO A 107 5.41 11.90 13.24
CA PRO A 107 4.08 11.76 12.65
C PRO A 107 3.03 12.67 13.31
N ALA A 108 2.06 13.08 12.51
CA ALA A 108 0.77 13.63 12.92
C ALA A 108 -0.35 12.80 12.27
N PHE A 109 -0.32 11.49 12.52
CA PHE A 109 -1.35 10.54 12.08
C PHE A 109 -2.49 10.51 13.10
N SER A 110 -3.57 9.76 12.86
CA SER A 110 -4.72 9.67 13.77
C SER A 110 -4.35 9.29 15.22
N ALA A 111 -3.25 8.55 15.42
CA ALA A 111 -2.75 8.19 16.75
C ALA A 111 -2.09 9.37 17.51
N GLN A 112 -1.49 10.35 16.82
CA GLN A 112 -0.87 11.54 17.43
C GLN A 112 -1.76 12.77 17.34
N PHE A 113 -2.55 12.87 16.27
CA PHE A 113 -3.46 13.94 15.97
C PHE A 113 -4.86 13.36 15.65
N PRO A 114 -5.67 13.05 16.67
CA PRO A 114 -6.96 12.39 16.48
C PRO A 114 -7.97 13.20 15.66
N GLY A 115 -7.73 14.50 15.48
CA GLY A 115 -8.54 15.38 14.62
C GLY A 115 -8.57 14.95 13.15
N VAL A 116 -7.57 14.21 12.66
CA VAL A 116 -7.58 13.69 11.27
C VAL A 116 -8.33 12.36 11.11
N ASN A 117 -8.80 11.75 12.21
CA ASN A 117 -9.50 10.47 12.16
C ASN A 117 -10.74 10.55 11.25
N GLY A 118 -10.84 9.60 10.31
CA GLY A 118 -11.92 9.55 9.32
C GLY A 118 -11.82 10.58 8.17
N LEU A 119 -10.88 11.52 8.20
CA LEU A 119 -10.76 12.57 7.16
C LEU A 119 -9.91 12.17 5.95
N GLY A 120 -9.25 11.01 6.01
CA GLY A 120 -8.45 10.49 4.89
C GLY A 120 -7.20 11.32 4.58
N ILE A 121 -6.70 12.09 5.54
CA ILE A 121 -5.47 12.89 5.39
C ILE A 121 -4.60 12.78 6.64
N SER A 122 -3.29 12.93 6.47
CA SER A 122 -2.36 13.13 7.59
C SER A 122 -1.06 13.77 7.09
N ILE A 123 -0.16 14.09 8.02
CA ILE A 123 1.13 14.70 7.70
C ILE A 123 2.21 14.19 8.66
N ALA A 124 3.47 14.21 8.23
CA ALA A 124 4.62 14.01 9.11
C ALA A 124 5.74 15.01 8.76
N ARG A 125 6.59 15.29 9.75
CA ARG A 125 7.85 16.04 9.58
C ARG A 125 9.01 15.07 9.48
N LEU A 126 9.95 15.37 8.60
CA LEU A 126 11.22 14.68 8.44
C LEU A 126 12.38 15.63 8.78
N ASP A 127 13.27 15.21 9.67
CA ASP A 127 14.54 15.87 9.93
C ASP A 127 15.68 14.90 9.59
N LEU A 128 16.56 15.26 8.67
CA LEU A 128 17.68 14.43 8.23
C LEU A 128 19.00 15.19 8.40
N ALA A 129 19.90 14.69 9.24
CA ALA A 129 21.27 15.19 9.29
C ALA A 129 22.03 14.80 8.02
N VAL A 130 23.25 15.34 7.83
CA VAL A 130 24.08 15.05 6.65
C VAL A 130 24.35 13.54 6.53
N GLY A 131 24.00 12.97 5.37
CA GLY A 131 24.07 11.55 5.10
C GLY A 131 22.97 10.71 5.78
N GLY A 132 21.97 11.36 6.39
CA GLY A 132 20.82 10.68 6.97
C GLY A 132 19.88 10.13 5.91
N VAL A 133 19.15 9.09 6.29
CA VAL A 133 18.31 8.33 5.39
C VAL A 133 16.96 8.06 6.03
N ILE A 134 15.89 8.24 5.25
CA ILE A 134 14.68 7.47 5.45
C ILE A 134 14.83 6.25 4.52
N PRO A 135 15.09 5.07 5.10
CA PRO A 135 15.48 3.91 4.32
C PRO A 135 14.34 3.40 3.45
N MET A 136 14.64 2.45 2.56
CA MET A 136 13.65 1.90 1.64
C MET A 136 12.39 1.41 2.38
N HIS A 137 11.24 2.00 2.05
CA HIS A 137 9.97 1.72 2.70
C HIS A 137 8.78 1.94 1.76
N THR A 138 7.59 1.54 2.22
CA THR A 138 6.32 1.74 1.52
C THR A 138 5.20 2.08 2.51
N HIS A 139 4.17 2.73 2.01
CA HIS A 139 2.94 3.07 2.71
C HIS A 139 1.78 2.28 2.08
N PRO A 140 1.29 1.20 2.72
CA PRO A 140 0.18 0.39 2.18
C PRO A 140 -1.12 1.18 2.07
N GLY A 141 -1.36 2.10 3.00
CA GLY A 141 -2.62 2.84 3.12
C GLY A 141 -2.68 4.15 2.34
N ALA A 142 -1.55 4.69 1.86
CA ALA A 142 -1.52 6.04 1.29
C ALA A 142 -0.50 6.25 0.18
N SER A 143 -0.82 7.15 -0.74
CA SER A 143 0.18 7.90 -1.49
C SER A 143 0.74 9.01 -0.60
N GLU A 144 1.97 9.39 -0.84
CA GLU A 144 2.68 10.45 -0.12
C GLU A 144 3.04 11.59 -1.07
N LEU A 145 3.01 12.83 -0.57
CA LEU A 145 3.55 14.01 -1.23
C LEU A 145 4.55 14.68 -0.30
N ILE A 146 5.82 14.74 -0.69
CA ILE A 146 6.87 15.44 0.05
C ILE A 146 7.00 16.89 -0.43
N LEU A 147 7.22 17.82 0.49
CA LEU A 147 7.66 19.20 0.29
C LEU A 147 8.96 19.41 1.08
N VAL A 148 10.02 19.82 0.40
CA VAL A 148 11.28 20.17 1.07
C VAL A 148 11.17 21.60 1.62
N MET A 149 11.34 21.76 2.92
CA MET A 149 11.29 23.06 3.58
C MET A 149 12.68 23.68 3.74
N HIS A 150 13.68 22.86 4.07
CA HIS A 150 15.06 23.32 4.23
C HIS A 150 16.07 22.30 3.68
N GLY A 151 17.18 22.79 3.12
CA GLY A 151 18.25 21.97 2.56
C GLY A 151 17.88 21.24 1.27
N THR A 152 18.47 20.06 1.06
CA THR A 152 18.28 19.26 -0.16
C THR A 152 18.10 17.78 0.17
N LEU A 153 17.25 17.08 -0.57
CA LEU A 153 17.01 15.64 -0.44
C LEU A 153 17.14 14.94 -1.78
N LEU A 154 17.96 13.90 -1.85
CA LEU A 154 17.83 12.90 -2.90
C LEU A 154 16.65 12.00 -2.54
N ALA A 155 15.60 12.01 -3.36
CA ALA A 155 14.42 11.19 -3.14
C ALA A 155 14.06 10.42 -4.41
N GLY A 156 13.44 9.25 -4.25
CA GLY A 156 13.01 8.45 -5.40
C GLY A 156 12.15 7.25 -5.04
N PHE A 157 11.50 6.69 -6.06
CA PHE A 157 10.69 5.48 -5.96
C PHE A 157 10.94 4.53 -7.14
N MET A 158 10.57 3.26 -6.95
CA MET A 158 10.60 2.23 -7.99
C MET A 158 9.20 1.95 -8.50
N SER A 159 9.07 1.90 -9.83
CA SER A 159 7.85 1.49 -10.51
C SER A 159 7.55 0.01 -10.32
N SER A 160 6.28 -0.37 -10.46
CA SER A 160 5.84 -1.77 -10.43
C SER A 160 6.33 -2.59 -11.64
N ASP A 161 6.81 -1.94 -12.70
CA ASP A 161 7.43 -2.62 -13.86
C ASP A 161 8.80 -3.28 -13.55
N SER A 162 9.29 -3.12 -12.31
CA SER A 162 10.56 -3.65 -11.81
C SER A 162 11.83 -3.16 -12.53
N LYS A 163 11.72 -2.14 -13.38
CA LYS A 163 12.83 -1.61 -14.20
C LYS A 163 13.01 -0.10 -14.05
N SER A 164 11.92 0.63 -13.88
CA SER A 164 11.95 2.09 -13.86
C SER A 164 12.18 2.60 -12.43
N VAL A 165 13.19 3.46 -12.29
CA VAL A 165 13.50 4.19 -11.06
C VAL A 165 13.37 5.68 -11.34
N TYR A 166 12.55 6.36 -10.55
CA TYR A 166 12.36 7.81 -10.64
C TYR A 166 13.01 8.45 -9.43
N SER A 167 14.12 9.14 -9.63
CA SER A 167 14.91 9.74 -8.56
C SER A 167 15.42 11.11 -8.95
N LYS A 168 15.42 12.06 -8.00
CA LYS A 168 15.87 13.43 -8.20
C LYS A 168 16.39 14.02 -6.89
N THR A 169 17.37 14.91 -6.99
CA THR A 169 17.71 15.82 -5.89
C THR A 169 16.69 16.96 -5.86
N LEU A 170 15.90 17.00 -4.79
CA LEU A 170 14.92 18.02 -4.47
C LEU A 170 15.58 19.13 -3.65
N ASN A 171 15.28 20.38 -3.99
CA ASN A 171 15.72 21.58 -3.28
C ASN A 171 14.56 22.17 -2.47
N GLU A 172 14.84 23.17 -1.64
CA GLU A 172 13.80 23.92 -0.92
C GLU A 172 12.67 24.38 -1.86
N GLY A 173 11.43 24.09 -1.48
CA GLY A 173 10.21 24.37 -2.27
C GLY A 173 9.83 23.29 -3.29
N ASP A 174 10.73 22.35 -3.62
CA ASP A 174 10.38 21.25 -4.52
C ASP A 174 9.40 20.28 -3.84
N ILE A 175 8.47 19.75 -4.65
CA ILE A 175 7.57 18.67 -4.26
C ILE A 175 7.82 17.40 -5.09
N MET A 176 7.57 16.24 -4.50
CA MET A 176 7.57 14.96 -5.20
C MET A 176 6.45 14.06 -4.67
N VAL A 177 5.82 13.30 -5.57
CA VAL A 177 4.78 12.33 -5.23
C VAL A 177 5.38 10.92 -5.17
N PHE A 178 4.98 10.15 -4.16
CA PHE A 178 5.23 8.71 -4.05
C PHE A 178 3.90 7.96 -4.14
N PRO A 179 3.67 7.19 -5.21
CA PRO A 179 2.42 6.44 -5.36
C PRO A 179 2.24 5.38 -4.27
N ARG A 180 0.98 5.20 -3.82
CA ARG A 180 0.60 4.21 -2.79
C ARG A 180 1.22 2.84 -3.04
N GLY A 181 1.81 2.27 -1.99
CA GLY A 181 2.34 0.92 -2.01
C GLY A 181 3.69 0.75 -2.72
N LEU A 182 4.23 1.77 -3.41
CA LEU A 182 5.54 1.66 -4.05
C LEU A 182 6.68 1.88 -3.06
N LEU A 183 7.75 1.08 -3.22
CA LEU A 183 8.98 1.29 -2.46
C LEU A 183 9.60 2.64 -2.87
N HIS A 184 10.02 3.40 -1.87
CA HIS A 184 10.66 4.70 -2.04
C HIS A 184 11.60 5.00 -0.87
N PHE A 185 12.39 6.07 -1.02
CA PHE A 185 13.42 6.45 -0.07
C PHE A 185 13.70 7.95 -0.12
N GLN A 186 14.35 8.46 0.94
CA GLN A 186 14.90 9.80 1.00
C GLN A 186 16.30 9.77 1.63
N ILE A 187 17.23 10.54 1.08
CA ILE A 187 18.61 10.66 1.57
C ILE A 187 18.97 12.13 1.60
N ASN A 188 19.48 12.62 2.72
CA ASN A 188 20.14 13.91 2.75
C ASN A 188 21.58 13.77 2.20
N ALA A 189 21.72 13.91 0.89
CA ALA A 189 22.99 13.92 0.18
C ALA A 189 23.62 15.33 0.11
N GLY A 190 23.03 16.31 0.79
CA GLY A 190 23.51 17.69 0.88
C GLY A 190 24.66 17.87 1.87
N LYS A 191 25.05 19.13 2.07
CA LYS A 191 26.12 19.53 3.01
C LYS A 191 25.62 20.05 4.35
N THR A 192 24.31 20.24 4.49
CA THR A 192 23.64 20.77 5.68
C THR A 192 22.49 19.84 6.08
N GLN A 193 21.94 20.02 7.28
CA GLN A 193 20.69 19.35 7.66
C GLN A 193 19.57 19.70 6.65
N SER A 194 18.65 18.76 6.44
CA SER A 194 17.45 18.96 5.64
C SER A 194 16.20 18.72 6.47
N VAL A 195 15.16 19.50 6.20
CA VAL A 195 13.83 19.41 6.81
C VAL A 195 12.81 19.32 5.68
N ALA A 196 11.88 18.37 5.78
CA ALA A 196 10.79 18.21 4.83
C ALA A 196 9.49 17.85 5.55
N PHE A 197 8.37 18.06 4.88
CA PHE A 197 7.05 17.63 5.33
C PHE A 197 6.44 16.72 4.29
N VAL A 198 5.77 15.67 4.75
CA VAL A 198 5.15 14.66 3.91
C VAL A 198 3.67 14.57 4.25
N SER A 199 2.81 14.73 3.25
CA SER A 199 1.36 14.63 3.40
C SER A 199 0.84 13.34 2.77
N PHE A 200 -0.17 12.74 3.38
CA PHE A 200 -0.72 11.45 2.97
C PHE A 200 -2.21 11.55 2.71
N ASN A 201 -2.72 10.75 1.76
CA ASN A 201 -4.16 10.56 1.54
C ASN A 201 -4.75 9.42 2.40
N SER A 202 -4.31 9.33 3.65
CA SER A 202 -4.89 8.49 4.71
C SER A 202 -4.62 9.14 6.07
N ALA A 203 -5.54 8.96 7.02
CA ALA A 203 -5.33 9.35 8.42
C ALA A 203 -4.28 8.47 9.13
N ASP A 204 -4.09 7.25 8.62
CA ASP A 204 -3.04 6.33 9.02
C ASP A 204 -2.47 5.67 7.74
N PRO A 205 -1.33 6.14 7.22
CA PRO A 205 -0.76 5.61 6.00
C PRO A 205 -0.19 4.19 6.16
N GLY A 206 0.08 3.77 7.40
CA GLY A 206 0.93 2.61 7.71
C GLY A 206 2.35 2.78 7.19
N ILE A 207 3.31 1.99 7.69
CA ILE A 207 4.68 2.01 7.15
C ILE A 207 5.25 0.61 7.16
N GLN A 208 5.89 0.23 6.07
CA GLN A 208 6.63 -1.03 5.99
C GLN A 208 8.05 -0.74 5.51
N ILE A 209 9.00 -0.89 6.42
CA ILE A 209 10.42 -0.69 6.15
C ILE A 209 11.01 -2.00 5.60
N PHE A 210 11.48 -1.97 4.36
CA PHE A 210 11.85 -3.16 3.58
C PHE A 210 12.82 -4.08 4.33
N HIS A 211 13.94 -3.54 4.83
CA HIS A 211 14.98 -4.34 5.47
C HIS A 211 14.53 -4.90 6.83
N LEU A 212 13.71 -4.17 7.60
CA LEU A 212 13.16 -4.69 8.85
C LEU A 212 12.16 -5.83 8.57
N SER A 213 11.30 -5.66 7.56
CA SER A 213 10.36 -6.70 7.14
C SER A 213 11.03 -7.97 6.62
N MET A 214 12.25 -7.88 6.10
CA MET A 214 12.98 -9.05 5.61
C MET A 214 13.88 -9.68 6.68
N PHE A 215 14.49 -8.89 7.56
CA PHE A 215 15.61 -9.35 8.39
C PHE A 215 15.49 -9.07 9.89
N ALA A 216 14.49 -8.32 10.38
CA ALA A 216 14.31 -8.02 11.80
C ALA A 216 13.21 -8.86 12.47
N ASN A 217 12.93 -10.05 11.93
CA ASN A 217 11.88 -10.96 12.38
C ASN A 217 12.36 -12.41 12.36
N ASP A 218 11.45 -13.35 12.63
CA ASP A 218 11.64 -14.79 12.75
C ASP A 218 11.49 -15.57 11.42
N LEU A 219 11.37 -14.88 10.27
CA LEU A 219 11.23 -15.53 8.96
C LEU A 219 12.46 -16.41 8.68
N PRO A 220 12.30 -17.73 8.41
CA PRO A 220 13.43 -18.62 8.31
C PRO A 220 14.45 -18.18 7.24
N THR A 221 15.73 -18.22 7.58
CA THR A 221 16.82 -17.83 6.67
C THR A 221 16.73 -18.57 5.32
N GLY A 222 16.33 -19.84 5.33
CA GLY A 222 16.16 -20.62 4.10
C GLY A 222 15.02 -20.14 3.19
N VAL A 223 13.96 -19.51 3.74
CA VAL A 223 12.89 -18.90 2.95
C VAL A 223 13.42 -17.64 2.27
N ILE A 224 14.09 -16.77 3.04
CA ILE A 224 14.69 -15.54 2.50
C ILE A 224 15.69 -15.88 1.39
N ALA A 225 16.55 -16.88 1.59
CA ALA A 225 17.51 -17.31 0.57
C ALA A 225 16.82 -17.73 -0.73
N LYS A 226 15.72 -18.49 -0.64
CA LYS A 226 14.95 -18.95 -1.81
C LYS A 226 14.21 -17.82 -2.52
N THR A 227 13.74 -16.79 -1.81
CA THR A 227 12.91 -15.72 -2.38
C THR A 227 13.69 -14.48 -2.79
N THR A 228 14.91 -14.28 -2.28
CA THR A 228 15.75 -13.11 -2.55
C THR A 228 17.02 -13.44 -3.33
N PHE A 229 17.38 -14.71 -3.44
CA PHE A 229 18.63 -15.20 -4.04
C PHE A 229 19.91 -14.74 -3.32
N LEU A 230 19.78 -14.20 -2.10
CA LEU A 230 20.90 -13.92 -1.22
C LEU A 230 21.44 -15.21 -0.60
N ASP A 231 22.74 -15.24 -0.33
CA ASP A 231 23.32 -16.38 0.39
C ASP A 231 22.99 -16.34 1.89
N THR A 232 22.98 -17.53 2.50
CA THR A 232 22.67 -17.73 3.91
C THR A 232 23.59 -16.92 4.84
N ALA A 233 24.85 -16.70 4.49
CA ALA A 233 25.79 -15.98 5.34
C ALA A 233 25.48 -14.47 5.36
N GLN A 234 25.15 -13.90 4.19
CA GLN A 234 24.67 -12.52 4.07
C GLN A 234 23.38 -12.31 4.87
N ILE A 235 22.41 -13.22 4.75
CA ILE A 235 21.13 -13.12 5.47
C ILE A 235 21.35 -13.18 6.98
N LYS A 236 22.15 -14.13 7.48
CA LYS A 236 22.49 -14.23 8.90
C LYS A 236 23.19 -12.98 9.41
N LYS A 237 24.08 -12.38 8.61
CA LYS A 237 24.72 -11.11 8.96
C LYS A 237 23.71 -9.98 9.09
N LEU A 238 22.79 -9.84 8.13
CA LEU A 238 21.73 -8.82 8.17
C LEU A 238 20.79 -9.01 9.37
N LYS A 239 20.35 -10.24 9.64
CA LYS A 239 19.56 -10.59 10.83
C LYS A 239 20.30 -10.24 12.12
N GLY A 240 21.58 -10.57 12.22
CA GLY A 240 22.40 -10.25 13.39
C GLY A 240 22.53 -8.74 13.66
N VAL A 241 22.59 -7.92 12.62
CA VAL A 241 22.63 -6.45 12.75
C VAL A 241 21.25 -5.88 13.13
N LEU A 242 20.16 -6.46 12.62
CA LEU A 242 18.81 -5.92 12.74
C LEU A 242 17.96 -6.59 13.84
N GLY A 243 18.51 -7.58 14.56
CA GLY A 243 17.84 -8.28 15.66
C GLY A 243 16.88 -9.39 15.24
N GLY A 244 16.95 -9.86 13.99
CA GLY A 244 16.13 -10.98 13.52
C GLY A 244 16.60 -12.35 14.01
N THR A 245 15.66 -13.30 14.07
CA THR A 245 15.89 -14.70 14.45
C THR A 245 15.44 -15.63 13.31
N GLY A 246 15.88 -16.89 13.26
CA GLY A 246 15.47 -17.85 12.21
C GLY A 246 16.28 -17.88 10.92
#